data_AF-A0A1Y5TZG3-F1
#
_entry.id   AF-A0A1Y5TZG3-F1
#
_cell.length_a   1.000
_cell.length_b   1.000
_cell.length_c   1.000
_cell.angle_alpha   90.00
_cell.angle_beta   90.00
_cell.angle_gamma   90.00
#
_symmetry.space_group_name_H-M   'P 1'
#
loop_
_entity.id
_entity.type
_entity.pdbx_description
1 polymer ?
#
loop_
_entity_poly.entity_id
_entity_poly.type
_entity_poly.pdbx_seq_one_letter_code
_entity_poly.pdbx_strand_id
1 'polypeptide(L)'
;MAGIEFASDGTRRAYHVRPQRPTDLFPGTHESIRVPAEDMIHVFRSLGPGQVRGVSALTPVLTILSEYDQASDALLVGLKVAAMHVAFSTDVNGTAASAYDAAGLDEEGLSPGTVYRLGIGEDVRFNSPDQAKASAALLKTMRQKIAAGLGGPTHLPDGDLSDAKYSSLRAGLTSRRQAVALMGWNVAELDAEIAADRARERKLGLSFSTGGEDAA
;
A
#
# COMPACT_ATOMS: atom_id res chain seq x y z
N MET A 1 -7.83 -21.79 -18.55
CA MET A 1 -7.26 -21.60 -17.18
C MET A 1 -7.32 -20.12 -16.82
N ALA A 2 -7.60 -19.76 -15.56
CA ALA A 2 -7.52 -18.37 -15.06
C ALA A 2 -8.20 -17.30 -15.94
N GLY A 3 -9.34 -17.61 -16.56
CA GLY A 3 -10.05 -16.72 -17.47
C GLY A 3 -9.43 -16.54 -18.85
N ILE A 4 -8.50 -17.42 -19.27
CA ILE A 4 -7.89 -17.43 -20.60
C ILE A 4 -8.17 -18.77 -21.28
N GLU A 5 -8.58 -18.69 -22.55
CA GLU A 5 -8.80 -19.81 -23.46
C GLU A 5 -7.59 -19.95 -24.38
N PHE A 6 -7.04 -21.15 -24.44
CA PHE A 6 -5.87 -21.49 -25.25
C PHE A 6 -6.26 -22.47 -26.35
N ALA A 7 -5.64 -22.34 -27.52
CA ALA A 7 -5.68 -23.37 -28.54
C ALA A 7 -4.71 -24.51 -28.21
N SER A 8 -4.78 -25.61 -28.96
CA SER A 8 -3.95 -26.81 -28.77
C SER A 8 -2.45 -26.58 -28.93
N ASP A 9 -2.06 -25.50 -29.61
CA ASP A 9 -0.69 -25.05 -29.81
C ASP A 9 -0.19 -24.10 -28.70
N GLY A 10 -1.03 -23.78 -27.71
CA GLY A 10 -0.71 -22.86 -26.61
C GLY A 10 -0.92 -21.38 -26.93
N THR A 11 -1.42 -21.04 -28.13
CA THR A 11 -1.79 -19.64 -28.46
C THR A 11 -3.05 -19.21 -27.71
N ARG A 12 -3.12 -17.93 -27.33
CA ARG A 12 -4.29 -17.37 -26.64
C ARG A 12 -5.38 -17.09 -27.66
N ARG A 13 -6.55 -17.69 -27.48
CA ARG A 13 -7.69 -17.58 -28.42
C ARG A 13 -8.76 -16.61 -27.95
N ALA A 14 -9.03 -16.59 -26.65
CA ALA A 14 -10.00 -15.70 -26.06
C ALA A 14 -9.76 -15.51 -24.55
N TYR A 15 -10.44 -14.53 -24.01
CA TYR A 15 -10.45 -14.20 -22.60
C TYR A 15 -11.87 -14.18 -22.08
N HIS A 16 -12.03 -14.61 -20.84
CA HIS A 16 -13.31 -14.75 -20.18
C HIS A 16 -13.37 -13.68 -19.08
N VAL A 17 -14.11 -12.60 -19.34
CA VAL A 17 -14.21 -11.43 -18.47
C VAL A 17 -15.52 -11.49 -17.72
N ARG A 18 -15.49 -11.33 -16.40
CA ARG A 18 -16.72 -11.20 -15.64
C ARG A 18 -17.28 -9.77 -15.81
N PRO A 19 -18.58 -9.60 -16.10
CA PRO A 19 -19.19 -8.29 -16.22
C PRO A 19 -19.30 -7.54 -14.88
N GLN A 20 -19.04 -8.24 -13.78
CA GLN A 20 -19.15 -7.71 -12.43
C GLN A 20 -17.87 -6.96 -12.00
N ARG A 21 -18.04 -5.92 -11.19
CA ARG A 21 -16.91 -5.23 -10.58
C ARG A 21 -16.33 -6.11 -9.47
N PRO A 22 -14.99 -6.21 -9.36
CA PRO A 22 -14.35 -6.97 -8.28
C PRO A 22 -14.75 -6.52 -6.86
N THR A 23 -15.27 -5.30 -6.69
CA THR A 23 -15.64 -4.68 -5.42
C THR A 23 -17.13 -4.75 -5.09
N ASP A 24 -17.96 -5.41 -5.91
CA ASP A 24 -19.39 -5.46 -5.63
C ASP A 24 -19.68 -6.33 -4.39
N LEU A 25 -20.46 -5.79 -3.44
CA LEU A 25 -20.81 -6.42 -2.15
C LEU A 25 -21.71 -7.64 -2.30
N PHE A 26 -22.54 -7.67 -3.34
CA PHE A 26 -23.45 -8.77 -3.64
C PHE A 26 -23.12 -9.32 -5.03
N PRO A 27 -22.10 -10.19 -5.13
CA PRO A 27 -21.73 -10.80 -6.39
C PRO A 27 -22.89 -11.61 -6.96
N GLY A 28 -23.44 -11.15 -8.08
CA GLY A 28 -24.38 -11.95 -8.87
C GLY A 28 -23.64 -13.08 -9.59
N THR A 29 -24.28 -14.23 -9.74
CA THR A 29 -23.76 -15.32 -10.56
C THR A 29 -23.95 -14.97 -12.03
N HIS A 30 -23.06 -14.13 -12.57
CA HIS A 30 -23.04 -13.80 -13.99
C HIS A 30 -22.08 -14.72 -14.75
N GLU A 31 -22.53 -15.20 -15.92
CA GLU A 31 -21.67 -15.92 -16.84
C GLU A 31 -20.54 -15.00 -17.35
N SER A 32 -19.38 -15.58 -17.64
CA SER A 32 -18.26 -14.81 -18.16
C SER A 32 -18.50 -14.47 -19.63
N ILE A 33 -18.18 -13.25 -20.02
CA ILE A 33 -18.24 -12.80 -21.41
C ILE A 33 -16.95 -13.23 -22.09
N ARG A 34 -17.08 -13.96 -23.20
CA ARG A 34 -15.95 -14.37 -24.03
C ARG A 34 -15.56 -13.23 -24.98
N VAL A 35 -14.33 -12.74 -24.84
CA VAL A 35 -13.72 -11.71 -25.68
C VAL A 35 -12.63 -12.37 -26.54
N PRO A 36 -12.69 -12.30 -27.88
CA PRO A 36 -11.62 -12.79 -28.75
C PRO A 36 -10.25 -12.18 -28.39
N ALA A 37 -9.16 -12.94 -28.55
CA ALA A 37 -7.83 -12.45 -28.21
C ALA A 37 -7.35 -11.30 -29.13
N GLU A 38 -7.92 -11.17 -30.33
CA GLU A 38 -7.71 -10.04 -31.24
C GLU A 38 -8.30 -8.73 -30.72
N ASP A 39 -9.33 -8.81 -29.86
CA ASP A 39 -10.04 -7.67 -29.29
C ASP A 39 -9.51 -7.26 -27.90
N MET A 40 -8.45 -7.90 -27.39
CA MET A 40 -7.89 -7.57 -26.08
C MET A 40 -6.38 -7.68 -25.98
N ILE A 41 -5.76 -6.59 -25.52
CA ILE A 41 -4.33 -6.55 -25.21
C ILE A 41 -4.13 -6.91 -23.72
N HIS A 42 -3.50 -8.05 -23.45
CA HIS A 42 -3.14 -8.45 -22.09
C HIS A 42 -1.69 -8.06 -21.76
N VAL A 43 -1.52 -6.88 -21.16
CA VAL A 43 -0.20 -6.36 -20.78
C VAL A 43 0.20 -6.88 -19.41
N PHE A 44 1.34 -7.56 -19.33
CA PHE A 44 2.01 -7.86 -18.07
C PHE A 44 3.49 -8.16 -18.30
N ARG A 45 4.29 -8.05 -17.23
CA ARG A 45 5.68 -8.49 -17.22
C ARG A 45 5.76 -10.00 -17.01
N SER A 46 6.23 -10.73 -18.01
CA SER A 46 6.50 -12.17 -17.90
C SER A 46 7.81 -12.40 -17.13
N LEU A 47 7.75 -13.20 -16.07
CA LEU A 47 8.85 -13.59 -15.20
C LEU A 47 9.32 -15.02 -15.46
N GLY A 48 8.54 -15.85 -16.16
CA GLY A 48 8.88 -17.23 -16.44
C GLY A 48 7.99 -17.89 -17.50
N PRO A 49 8.42 -19.03 -18.07
CA PRO A 49 7.65 -19.76 -19.07
C PRO A 49 6.34 -20.29 -18.47
N GLY A 50 5.26 -20.25 -19.26
CA GLY A 50 3.93 -20.69 -18.83
C GLY A 50 3.18 -19.70 -17.93
N GLN A 51 3.75 -18.53 -17.62
CA GLN A 51 3.04 -17.50 -16.85
C GLN A 51 1.86 -16.93 -17.65
N VAL A 52 0.66 -17.07 -17.08
CA VAL A 52 -0.59 -16.64 -17.72
C VAL A 52 -1.04 -15.25 -17.31
N ARG A 53 -0.57 -14.72 -16.17
CA ARG A 53 -0.93 -13.39 -15.62
C ARG A 53 0.26 -12.72 -14.96
N GLY A 54 0.27 -11.40 -14.96
CA GLY A 54 1.23 -10.60 -14.21
C GLY A 54 1.10 -10.77 -12.70
N VAL A 55 2.23 -10.60 -12.02
CA VAL A 55 2.28 -10.36 -10.58
C VAL A 55 2.33 -8.84 -10.37
N SER A 56 1.61 -8.33 -9.36
CA SER A 56 1.63 -6.90 -9.06
C SER A 56 3.05 -6.45 -8.68
N ALA A 57 3.45 -5.25 -9.11
CA ALA A 57 4.70 -4.64 -8.68
C ALA A 57 4.75 -4.40 -7.16
N LEU A 58 3.59 -4.31 -6.50
CA LEU A 58 3.48 -4.11 -5.05
C LEU A 58 3.60 -5.42 -4.26
N THR A 59 3.58 -6.59 -4.91
CA THR A 59 3.64 -7.89 -4.23
C THR A 59 4.80 -8.02 -3.23
N PRO A 60 6.04 -7.57 -3.52
CA PRO A 60 7.16 -7.70 -2.58
C PRO A 60 7.01 -6.88 -1.29
N VAL A 61 6.18 -5.83 -1.32
CA VAL A 61 6.01 -4.89 -0.21
C VAL A 61 4.64 -4.99 0.46
N LEU A 62 3.79 -5.93 0.04
CA LEU A 62 2.41 -6.01 0.50
C LEU A 62 2.31 -6.21 2.02
N THR A 63 3.12 -7.11 2.58
CA THR A 63 3.13 -7.39 4.01
C THR A 63 3.55 -6.17 4.81
N ILE A 64 4.65 -5.52 4.41
CA ILE A 64 5.15 -4.34 5.14
C ILE A 64 4.24 -3.13 4.98
N LEU A 65 3.52 -3.00 3.86
CA LEU A 65 2.48 -1.96 3.71
C LEU A 65 1.35 -2.16 4.74
N SER A 66 0.90 -3.39 4.92
CA SER A 66 -0.12 -3.72 5.94
C SER A 66 0.39 -3.48 7.36
N GLU A 67 1.63 -3.89 7.66
CA GLU A 67 2.25 -3.63 8.96
C GLU A 67 2.44 -2.13 9.23
N TYR A 68 2.82 -1.36 8.22
CA TYR A 68 2.97 0.09 8.31
C TYR A 68 1.64 0.77 8.66
N ASP A 69 0.56 0.38 7.98
CA ASP A 69 -0.80 0.90 8.21
C ASP A 69 -1.25 0.61 9.65
N GLN A 70 -1.15 -0.65 10.09
CA GLN A 70 -1.50 -1.06 11.45
C GLN A 70 -0.65 -0.37 12.51
N ALA A 71 0.66 -0.23 12.27
CA ALA A 71 1.55 0.46 13.19
C ALA A 71 1.21 1.96 13.29
N SER A 72 0.93 2.61 12.16
CA SER A 72 0.52 4.02 12.13
C SER A 72 -0.77 4.24 12.91
N ASP A 73 -1.77 3.39 12.70
CA ASP A 73 -3.05 3.45 13.41
C ASP A 73 -2.89 3.18 14.92
N ALA A 74 -2.13 2.15 15.30
CA ALA A 74 -1.85 1.85 16.69
C ALA A 74 -1.14 3.00 17.41
N LEU A 75 -0.20 3.67 16.73
CA LEU A 75 0.50 4.84 17.27
C LEU A 75 -0.44 6.03 17.42
N LEU A 76 -1.33 6.27 16.46
CA LEU A 76 -2.34 7.31 16.59
C LEU A 76 -3.29 7.03 17.77
N VAL A 77 -3.71 5.78 17.97
CA VAL A 77 -4.52 5.39 19.13
C VAL A 77 -3.73 5.58 20.43
N GLY A 78 -2.47 5.16 20.48
CA GLY A 78 -1.59 5.36 21.64
C GLY A 78 -1.40 6.84 21.99
N LEU A 79 -1.22 7.70 20.99
CA LEU A 79 -1.14 9.15 21.17
C LEU A 79 -2.46 9.74 21.68
N LYS A 80 -3.61 9.26 21.18
CA LYS A 80 -4.94 9.66 21.69
C LYS A 80 -5.11 9.28 23.16
N VAL A 81 -4.73 8.06 23.55
CA VAL A 81 -4.79 7.59 24.94
C VAL A 81 -3.83 8.38 25.83
N ALA A 82 -2.59 8.61 25.39
CA ALA A 82 -1.61 9.39 26.13
C ALA A 82 -2.05 10.86 26.32
N ALA A 83 -2.85 11.41 25.41
CA ALA A 83 -3.43 12.73 25.53
C ALA A 83 -4.65 12.78 26.48
N MET A 84 -5.23 11.64 26.87
CA MET A 84 -6.30 11.59 27.87
C MET A 84 -5.73 11.95 29.25
N HIS A 85 -6.00 13.17 29.69
CA HIS A 85 -5.66 13.60 31.06
C HIS A 85 -6.72 13.00 32.00
N VAL A 86 -6.33 11.93 32.71
CA VAL A 86 -7.16 11.26 33.72
C VAL A 86 -6.56 11.54 35.08
N ALA A 87 -7.38 11.97 36.04
CA ALA A 87 -6.93 12.20 37.41
C ALA A 87 -7.30 11.00 38.29
N PHE A 88 -6.34 10.48 39.04
CA PHE A 88 -6.57 9.42 40.03
C PHE A 88 -6.54 10.03 41.42
N SER A 89 -7.58 9.76 42.21
CA SER A 89 -7.62 10.14 43.62
C SER A 89 -7.53 8.90 44.51
N THR A 90 -6.60 8.91 45.45
CA THR A 90 -6.42 7.85 46.45
C THR A 90 -6.92 8.33 47.80
N ASP A 91 -7.62 7.46 48.53
CA ASP A 91 -7.96 7.72 49.94
C ASP A 91 -6.89 7.11 50.85
N VAL A 92 -6.01 7.96 51.36
CA VAL A 92 -4.86 7.57 52.21
C VAL A 92 -5.26 7.09 53.60
N ASN A 93 -6.47 7.42 54.07
CA ASN A 93 -6.91 7.10 55.43
C ASN A 93 -7.92 5.94 55.47
N GLY A 94 -8.39 5.45 54.31
CA GLY A 94 -9.39 4.38 54.23
C GLY A 94 -10.71 4.73 54.91
N THR A 95 -11.02 6.03 55.00
CA THR A 95 -12.18 6.57 55.73
C THR A 95 -13.38 6.86 54.82
N ALA A 96 -13.19 6.83 53.51
CA ALA A 96 -14.28 6.95 52.55
C ALA A 96 -15.15 5.68 52.56
N ALA A 97 -16.47 5.85 52.50
CA ALA A 97 -17.39 4.76 52.21
C ALA A 97 -16.95 4.04 50.92
N SER A 98 -17.10 2.70 50.91
CA SER A 98 -16.69 1.83 49.81
C SER A 98 -17.02 2.48 48.47
N ALA A 99 -16.03 2.65 47.60
CA ALA A 99 -16.22 3.28 46.29
C ALA A 99 -17.15 2.48 45.35
N TYR A 100 -17.67 1.34 45.82
CA TYR A 100 -18.54 0.41 45.13
C TYR A 100 -19.99 0.49 45.63
N ASP A 101 -20.59 1.68 45.63
CA ASP A 101 -22.05 1.77 45.67
C ASP A 101 -22.58 1.69 44.23
N ALA A 102 -22.79 0.45 43.78
CA ALA A 102 -23.81 0.04 42.80
C ALA A 102 -23.93 0.79 41.46
N ALA A 103 -22.83 1.30 40.91
CA ALA A 103 -22.67 1.44 39.46
C ALA A 103 -21.29 0.87 39.15
N GLY A 104 -21.25 -0.32 38.56
CA GLY A 104 -20.01 -1.03 38.32
C GLY A 104 -19.02 -0.19 37.52
N LEU A 105 -17.80 -0.70 37.40
CA LEU A 105 -16.92 -0.39 36.28
C LEU A 105 -17.52 -0.92 34.97
N ASP A 106 -18.82 -0.77 34.79
CA ASP A 106 -19.61 -1.31 33.71
C ASP A 106 -19.54 -0.29 32.58
N GLU A 107 -18.75 -0.66 31.58
CA GLU A 107 -18.84 -0.22 30.20
C GLU A 107 -18.38 1.20 29.83
N GLU A 108 -18.09 2.10 30.76
CA GLU A 108 -17.61 3.44 30.41
C GLU A 108 -16.07 3.52 30.37
N GLY A 109 -15.52 3.28 29.17
CA GLY A 109 -14.09 3.32 28.89
C GLY A 109 -13.40 4.65 29.24
N LEU A 110 -12.07 4.66 29.17
CA LEU A 110 -11.25 5.84 29.42
C LEU A 110 -11.69 7.02 28.54
N SER A 111 -12.23 8.06 29.18
CA SER A 111 -12.65 9.30 28.55
C SER A 111 -11.80 10.48 29.08
N PRO A 112 -11.44 11.46 28.22
CA PRO A 112 -10.67 12.62 28.68
C PRO A 112 -11.39 13.39 29.79
N GLY A 113 -10.70 13.68 30.90
CA GLY A 113 -11.24 14.48 32.01
C GLY A 113 -11.98 13.71 33.09
N THR A 114 -12.08 12.37 32.99
CA THR A 114 -12.72 11.53 34.02
C THR A 114 -11.80 11.34 35.24
N VAL A 115 -12.40 11.28 36.42
CA VAL A 115 -11.70 11.06 37.69
C VAL A 115 -12.04 9.66 38.21
N TYR A 116 -11.05 8.78 38.30
CA TYR A 116 -11.23 7.46 38.90
C TYR A 116 -10.72 7.46 40.34
N ARG A 117 -11.42 6.72 41.20
CA ARG A 117 -11.05 6.54 42.60
C ARG A 117 -10.43 5.16 42.76
N LEU A 118 -9.22 5.12 43.31
CA LEU A 118 -8.48 3.86 43.52
C LEU A 118 -8.60 3.41 44.97
N GLY A 119 -8.68 2.10 45.17
CA GLY A 119 -8.62 1.47 46.47
C GLY A 119 -7.23 1.56 47.10
N ILE A 120 -7.12 1.23 48.39
CA ILE A 120 -5.85 1.30 49.10
C ILE A 120 -4.88 0.23 48.54
N GLY A 121 -3.70 0.65 48.09
CA GLY A 121 -2.69 -0.24 47.51
C GLY A 121 -2.82 -0.52 46.00
N GLU A 122 -3.78 0.07 45.30
CA GLU A 122 -3.86 -0.01 43.83
C GLU A 122 -2.91 0.99 43.15
N ASP A 123 -2.16 0.52 42.14
CA ASP A 123 -1.25 1.31 41.31
C ASP A 123 -1.67 1.18 39.84
N VAL A 124 -1.76 2.32 39.12
CA VAL A 124 -2.12 2.35 37.70
C VAL A 124 -0.91 2.84 36.91
N ARG A 125 -0.39 1.97 36.04
CA ARG A 125 0.74 2.30 35.17
C ARG A 125 0.26 2.64 33.77
N PHE A 126 0.61 3.84 33.31
CA PHE A 126 0.40 4.28 31.95
C PHE A 126 1.63 4.03 31.09
N ASN A 127 1.41 3.82 29.80
CA ASN A 127 2.48 3.89 28.82
C ASN A 127 2.94 5.35 28.69
N SER A 128 4.24 5.61 28.79
CA SER A 128 4.77 6.97 28.74
C SER A 128 4.86 7.49 27.29
N PRO A 129 4.61 8.79 27.06
CA PRO A 129 4.72 9.40 25.73
C PRO A 129 6.11 9.28 25.08
N ASP A 130 7.16 9.07 25.86
CA ASP A 130 8.52 8.91 25.32
C ASP A 130 8.67 7.65 24.45
N GLN A 131 7.85 6.61 24.65
CA GLN A 131 7.83 5.45 23.75
C GLN A 131 7.36 5.83 22.33
N ALA A 132 6.50 6.85 22.19
CA ALA A 132 6.00 7.30 20.89
C ALA A 132 7.10 7.95 20.01
N LYS A 133 8.15 8.52 20.62
CA LYS A 133 9.29 9.09 19.88
C LYS A 133 10.10 8.01 19.15
N ALA A 134 10.27 6.83 19.76
CA ALA A 134 10.95 5.69 19.12
C ALA A 134 10.16 5.16 17.92
N SER A 135 8.84 5.30 17.94
CA SER A 135 7.94 4.79 16.91
C SER A 135 8.00 5.57 15.60
N ALA A 136 8.27 6.88 15.64
CA ALA A 136 8.45 7.69 14.44
C ALA A 136 9.66 7.21 13.60
N ALA A 137 10.76 6.85 14.27
CA ALA A 137 11.95 6.29 13.62
C ALA A 137 11.69 4.90 12.99
N LEU A 138 10.86 4.08 13.65
CA LEU A 138 10.41 2.79 13.12
C LEU A 138 9.58 2.97 11.84
N LEU A 139 8.57 3.84 11.86
CA LEU A 139 7.73 4.14 10.68
C LEU A 139 8.56 4.65 9.50
N LYS A 140 9.58 5.47 9.77
CA LYS A 140 10.53 5.93 8.74
C LYS A 140 11.33 4.76 8.15
N THR A 141 11.83 3.85 8.98
CA THR A 141 12.55 2.66 8.52
C THR A 141 11.65 1.73 7.69
N MET A 142 10.39 1.57 8.07
CA MET A 142 9.40 0.81 7.30
C MET A 142 9.15 1.43 5.93
N ARG A 143 8.97 2.76 5.84
CA ARG A 143 8.88 3.49 4.56
C ARG A 143 10.10 3.27 3.67
N GLN A 144 11.30 3.30 4.25
CA GLN A 144 12.53 3.03 3.51
C GLN A 144 12.59 1.60 2.98
N LYS A 145 12.14 0.60 3.75
CA LYS A 145 12.02 -0.79 3.29
C LYS A 145 10.99 -0.94 2.17
N ILE A 146 9.86 -0.23 2.24
CA ILE A 146 8.86 -0.17 1.16
C ILE A 146 9.50 0.39 -0.11
N ALA A 147 10.17 1.53 -0.03
CA ALA A 147 10.86 2.14 -1.17
C ALA A 147 11.90 1.18 -1.79
N ALA A 148 12.70 0.52 -0.95
CA ALA A 148 13.69 -0.46 -1.38
C ALA A 148 13.05 -1.69 -2.07
N GLY A 149 11.92 -2.19 -1.54
CA GLY A 149 11.19 -3.32 -2.14
C GLY A 149 10.54 -2.98 -3.48
N LEU A 150 10.24 -1.71 -3.74
CA LEU A 150 9.77 -1.20 -5.03
C LEU A 150 10.91 -0.91 -6.02
N GLY A 151 12.17 -1.01 -5.59
CA GLY A 151 13.34 -0.67 -6.41
C GLY A 151 13.52 0.84 -6.65
N GLY A 152 12.88 1.67 -5.82
CA GLY A 152 12.93 3.13 -5.91
C GLY A 152 13.82 3.77 -4.85
N PRO A 153 14.12 5.08 -4.99
CA PRO A 153 14.83 5.82 -3.95
C PRO A 153 13.97 5.97 -2.69
N THR A 154 14.61 6.16 -1.53
CA THR A 154 13.96 6.15 -0.20
C THR A 154 12.85 7.18 -0.02
N HIS A 155 12.90 8.29 -0.75
CA HIS A 155 11.93 9.39 -0.72
C HIS A 155 10.78 9.20 -1.73
N LEU A 156 10.77 8.12 -2.51
CA LEU A 156 9.71 7.83 -3.47
C LEU A 156 8.30 7.74 -2.83
N PRO A 157 8.10 7.14 -1.64
CA PRO A 157 6.74 6.92 -1.11
C PRO A 157 6.07 8.18 -0.55
N ASP A 158 6.85 9.08 0.07
CA ASP A 158 6.35 10.21 0.86
C ASP A 158 6.85 11.58 0.37
N GLY A 159 7.84 11.60 -0.52
CA GLY A 159 8.47 12.84 -0.98
C GLY A 159 9.31 13.52 0.10
N ASP A 160 9.67 12.84 1.19
CA ASP A 160 10.47 13.43 2.27
C ASP A 160 11.93 13.60 1.82
N LEU A 161 12.33 14.86 1.62
CA LEU A 161 13.68 15.24 1.19
C LEU A 161 14.56 15.71 2.33
N SER A 162 14.11 15.61 3.59
CA SER A 162 14.82 16.16 4.76
C SER A 162 16.25 15.62 4.89
N ASP A 163 16.47 14.36 4.51
CA ASP A 163 17.79 13.70 4.53
C ASP A 163 18.46 13.61 3.15
N ALA A 164 17.83 14.13 2.09
CA ALA A 164 18.28 13.94 0.72
C ALA A 164 19.28 15.03 0.29
N LYS A 165 20.49 14.62 -0.13
CA LYS A 165 21.46 15.53 -0.76
C LYS A 165 21.07 15.81 -2.21
N TYR A 166 21.44 16.98 -2.74
CA TYR A 166 21.19 17.36 -4.14
C TYR A 166 21.69 16.32 -5.16
N SER A 167 22.86 15.71 -4.93
CA SER A 167 23.38 14.62 -5.77
C SER A 167 22.55 13.34 -5.68
N SER A 168 21.99 13.03 -4.50
CA SER A 168 21.10 11.88 -4.26
C SER A 168 19.73 12.07 -4.91
N LEU A 169 19.22 13.30 -4.95
CA LEU A 169 18.00 13.66 -5.68
C LEU A 169 18.18 13.50 -7.18
N ARG A 170 19.31 13.99 -7.72
CA ARG A 170 19.65 13.80 -9.14
C ARG A 170 19.88 12.32 -9.48
N ALA A 171 20.42 11.53 -8.55
CA ALA A 171 20.55 10.09 -8.72
C ALA A 171 19.21 9.33 -8.58
N GLY A 172 18.26 9.86 -7.81
CA GLY A 172 16.90 9.32 -7.66
C GLY A 172 15.97 9.64 -8.84
N LEU A 173 16.23 10.73 -9.58
CA LEU A 173 15.65 11.01 -10.88
C LEU A 173 16.33 10.15 -11.96
N THR A 174 16.07 8.85 -11.88
CA THR A 174 16.57 7.86 -12.83
C THR A 174 16.08 8.21 -14.23
N SER A 175 17.00 8.49 -15.15
CA SER A 175 16.62 8.70 -16.56
C SER A 175 15.91 7.45 -17.12
N ARG A 176 15.01 7.62 -18.11
CA ARG A 176 14.35 6.49 -18.80
C ARG A 176 15.34 5.37 -19.15
N ARG A 177 16.51 5.74 -19.68
CA ARG A 177 17.60 4.81 -20.02
C ARG A 177 18.04 3.95 -18.84
N GLN A 178 18.23 4.59 -17.69
CA GLN A 178 18.72 3.96 -16.48
C GLN A 178 17.63 3.10 -15.81
N ALA A 179 16.35 3.47 -15.94
CA ALA A 179 15.22 2.67 -15.49
C ALA A 179 15.04 1.39 -16.33
N VAL A 180 15.16 1.50 -17.66
CA VAL A 180 15.13 0.35 -18.58
C VAL A 180 16.31 -0.59 -18.30
N ALA A 181 17.51 -0.04 -18.12
CA ALA A 181 18.70 -0.83 -17.78
C ALA A 181 18.57 -1.53 -16.41
N LEU A 182 17.98 -0.87 -15.40
CA LEU A 182 17.73 -1.47 -14.09
C LEU A 182 16.76 -2.66 -14.15
N MET A 183 15.81 -2.64 -15.10
CA MET A 183 14.93 -3.78 -15.35
C MET A 183 15.64 -4.95 -16.05
N GLY A 184 16.92 -4.79 -16.43
CA GLY A 184 17.73 -5.78 -17.15
C GLY A 184 17.60 -5.71 -18.67
N TRP A 185 17.00 -4.63 -19.20
CA TRP A 185 16.71 -4.50 -20.62
C TRP A 185 17.79 -3.67 -21.29
N ASN A 186 18.19 -4.08 -22.50
CA ASN A 186 19.10 -3.28 -23.33
C ASN A 186 18.31 -2.14 -23.97
N VAL A 187 18.68 -0.90 -23.63
CA VAL A 187 18.01 0.29 -24.14
C VAL A 187 18.08 0.39 -25.66
N ALA A 188 19.23 0.03 -26.26
CA ALA A 188 19.39 0.12 -27.71
C ALA A 188 18.47 -0.87 -28.45
N GLU A 189 18.27 -2.06 -27.88
CA GLU A 189 17.33 -3.06 -28.42
C GLU A 189 15.88 -2.60 -28.26
N LEU A 190 15.52 -2.08 -27.09
CA LEU A 190 14.17 -1.56 -26.83
C LEU A 190 13.83 -0.38 -27.77
N ASP A 191 14.77 0.53 -27.99
CA ASP A 191 14.56 1.66 -28.90
C ASP A 191 14.42 1.20 -30.36
N ALA A 192 15.16 0.15 -30.76
CA ALA A 192 15.03 -0.46 -32.08
C ALA A 192 13.68 -1.17 -32.27
N GLU A 193 13.19 -1.88 -31.24
CA GLU A 193 11.87 -2.53 -31.23
C GLU A 193 10.75 -1.49 -31.37
N ILE A 194 10.81 -0.41 -30.58
CA ILE A 194 9.85 0.71 -30.67
C ILE A 194 9.87 1.34 -32.07
N ALA A 195 11.04 1.51 -32.67
CA ALA A 195 11.16 2.07 -34.02
C ALA A 195 10.53 1.14 -35.08
N ALA A 196 10.72 -0.17 -34.95
CA ALA A 196 10.13 -1.17 -35.83
C ALA A 196 8.60 -1.23 -35.68
N ASP A 197 8.09 -1.19 -34.45
CA ASP A 197 6.66 -1.15 -34.16
C ASP A 197 6.02 0.11 -34.76
N ARG A 198 6.62 1.29 -34.55
CA ARG A 198 6.14 2.53 -35.17
C ARG A 198 6.16 2.49 -36.70
N ALA A 199 7.11 1.79 -37.31
CA ALA A 199 7.14 1.59 -38.76
C ALA A 199 6.01 0.67 -39.23
N ARG A 200 5.72 -0.39 -38.48
CA ARG A 200 4.60 -1.29 -38.72
C ARG A 200 3.26 -0.57 -38.58
N GLU A 201 3.09 0.22 -37.52
CA GLU A 201 1.91 1.07 -37.29
C GLU A 201 1.63 1.98 -38.49
N ARG A 202 2.64 2.72 -38.96
CA ARG A 202 2.52 3.57 -40.15
C ARG A 202 2.10 2.78 -41.40
N LYS A 203 2.66 1.59 -41.60
CA LYS A 203 2.32 0.73 -42.75
C LYS A 203 0.87 0.22 -42.68
N LEU A 204 0.37 -0.05 -41.48
CA LEU A 204 -0.98 -0.55 -41.24
C LEU A 204 -2.03 0.57 -41.10
N GLY A 205 -1.61 1.85 -41.14
CA GLY A 205 -2.50 2.99 -40.92
C GLY A 205 -3.03 3.07 -39.48
N LEU A 206 -2.35 2.46 -38.52
CA LEU A 206 -2.74 2.43 -37.11
C LEU A 206 -2.07 3.60 -36.36
N SER A 207 -2.83 4.25 -35.48
CA SER A 207 -2.36 5.35 -34.62
C SER A 207 -2.70 5.03 -33.17
N PHE A 208 -1.68 4.88 -32.33
CA PHE A 208 -1.82 4.60 -30.90
C PHE A 208 -1.41 5.79 -30.03
N SER A 209 -1.53 7.02 -30.52
CA SER A 209 -1.28 8.22 -29.71
C SER A 209 -2.29 8.27 -28.55
N THR A 210 -1.80 8.26 -27.32
CA THR A 210 -2.58 8.68 -26.15
C THR A 210 -2.92 10.15 -26.35
N GLY A 211 -4.21 10.48 -26.53
CA GLY A 211 -4.68 11.83 -26.83
C GLY A 211 -4.06 12.88 -25.91
N GLY A 212 -3.46 13.90 -26.51
CA GLY A 212 -2.77 14.98 -25.80
C GLY A 212 -2.17 16.08 -26.66
N GLU A 213 -2.23 16.02 -27.98
CA GLU A 213 -1.73 17.09 -28.87
C GLU A 213 -2.65 17.28 -30.10
N ASP A 214 -3.96 17.41 -29.85
CA ASP A 214 -4.90 17.97 -30.83
C ASP A 214 -5.79 19.01 -30.12
N ALA A 215 -5.19 20.14 -29.76
CA ALA A 215 -5.89 21.39 -29.49
C ALA A 215 -4.92 22.57 -29.71
N ALA A 216 -4.86 23.01 -30.97
CA ALA A 216 -4.42 24.31 -31.49
C ALA A 216 -3.04 24.86 -31.08
#